data_AF-A0A7M3NID7-F1
#
_entry.id   AF-A0A7M3NID7-F1
#
_cell.length_a   1.000
_cell.length_b   1.000
_cell.length_c   1.000
_cell.angle_alpha   90.00
_cell.angle_beta   90.00
_cell.angle_gamma   90.00
#
_symmetry.space_group_name_H-M   'P 1'
#
loop_
_entity.id
_entity.type
_entity.pdbx_description
1 polymer ?
#
loop_
_entity_poly.entity_id
_entity_poly.type
_entity_poly.pdbx_seq_one_letter_code
_entity_poly.pdbx_strand_id
1 'polypeptide(L)'
;MTEAHDKGVCHRDLKPHNVMLTPQGTVKLVDFGIAAYAEAADYTRITASGAVIGTPAYLAPEQAQGQPVNHRSDLYSLGCTLYELLTGQTPFSGTTFKVLLDHLNTPPVPPSERRPDLEPWDGLVLNLLAKDPETRPTNAASVGQGLEALTLVPSRAPRSTAREVPTLVAPFNEVEEVRPETKEATSIPAGHQTGVVKWWNPEKGFGFLVPDNGGPDIFVHYSMIQMDGFRTLEEGQRVAFAITQLPKGPGADRVIPLG
;
A
#
# COMPACT_ATOMS: atom_id res chain seq x y z
N MET A 1 -17.59 -7.76 -3.89
CA MET A 1 -16.88 -8.92 -4.46
C MET A 1 -17.87 -9.90 -5.09
N THR A 2 -18.83 -10.45 -4.35
CA THR A 2 -19.86 -11.38 -4.89
C THR A 2 -20.46 -10.90 -6.21
N GLU A 3 -21.01 -9.68 -6.24
CA GLU A 3 -21.62 -9.13 -7.47
C GLU A 3 -20.66 -9.03 -8.66
N ALA A 4 -19.38 -8.69 -8.42
CA ALA A 4 -18.38 -8.61 -9.49
C ALA A 4 -18.00 -10.02 -9.99
N HIS A 5 -17.80 -10.96 -9.07
CA HIS A 5 -17.46 -12.36 -9.35
C HIS A 5 -18.59 -13.08 -10.11
N ASP A 6 -19.85 -12.83 -9.75
CA ASP A 6 -21.02 -13.38 -10.44
C ASP A 6 -21.13 -12.90 -11.90
N LYS A 7 -20.55 -11.72 -12.20
CA LYS A 7 -20.42 -11.17 -13.56
C LYS A 7 -19.13 -11.62 -14.26
N GLY A 8 -18.36 -12.53 -13.66
CA GLY A 8 -17.08 -13.02 -14.18
C GLY A 8 -15.92 -12.02 -14.06
N VAL A 9 -16.09 -10.94 -13.30
CA VAL A 9 -15.09 -9.87 -13.15
C VAL A 9 -14.27 -10.11 -11.87
N CYS A 10 -12.97 -10.31 -12.04
CA CYS A 10 -12.01 -10.41 -10.93
C CYS A 10 -11.29 -9.07 -10.71
N HIS A 11 -10.95 -8.76 -9.46
CA HIS A 11 -10.26 -7.53 -9.07
C HIS A 11 -8.77 -7.55 -9.43
N ARG A 12 -8.08 -8.67 -9.17
CA ARG A 12 -6.67 -8.96 -9.52
C ARG A 12 -5.60 -8.14 -8.80
N ASP A 13 -5.96 -7.01 -8.17
CA ASP A 13 -5.07 -6.18 -7.35
C ASP A 13 -5.71 -5.82 -6.00
N LEU A 14 -6.28 -6.80 -5.29
CA LEU A 14 -6.96 -6.52 -4.03
C LEU A 14 -5.95 -6.34 -2.88
N LYS A 15 -5.95 -5.16 -2.26
CA LYS A 15 -5.03 -4.75 -1.18
C LYS A 15 -5.65 -3.60 -0.38
N PRO A 16 -5.16 -3.29 0.84
CA PRO A 16 -5.74 -2.23 1.67
C PRO A 16 -5.89 -0.87 0.96
N HIS A 17 -4.93 -0.50 0.11
CA HIS A 17 -4.96 0.77 -0.65
C HIS A 17 -6.16 0.86 -1.62
N ASN A 18 -6.68 -0.28 -2.07
CA ASN A 18 -7.81 -0.38 -2.99
C ASN A 18 -9.14 -0.62 -2.25
N VAL A 19 -9.15 -0.46 -0.92
CA VAL A 19 -10.33 -0.56 -0.04
C VAL A 19 -10.58 0.81 0.59
N MET A 20 -11.65 1.49 0.18
CA MET A 20 -12.02 2.80 0.70
C MET A 20 -13.16 2.70 1.71
N LEU A 21 -13.00 3.33 2.87
CA LEU A 21 -14.09 3.55 3.84
C LEU A 21 -14.68 4.95 3.62
N THR A 22 -15.96 5.03 3.30
CA THR A 22 -16.65 6.32 3.16
C THR A 22 -16.98 6.92 4.53
N PRO A 23 -17.21 8.25 4.62
CA PRO A 23 -17.67 8.89 5.85
C PRO A 23 -18.99 8.32 6.39
N GLN A 24 -19.79 7.69 5.53
CA GLN A 24 -21.03 7.01 5.89
C GLN A 24 -20.80 5.58 6.41
N GLY A 25 -19.56 5.17 6.62
CA GLY A 25 -19.19 3.84 7.12
C GLY A 25 -19.32 2.72 6.08
N THR A 26 -19.44 3.06 4.79
CA THR A 26 -19.54 2.06 3.72
C THR A 26 -18.16 1.72 3.18
N VAL A 27 -17.86 0.43 3.00
CA VAL A 27 -16.62 -0.02 2.36
C VAL A 27 -16.83 -0.16 0.85
N LYS A 28 -15.93 0.40 0.05
CA LYS A 28 -15.92 0.29 -1.42
C LYS A 28 -14.58 -0.24 -1.91
N LEU A 29 -14.64 -1.14 -2.89
CA LEU A 29 -13.45 -1.54 -3.65
C LEU A 29 -13.26 -0.59 -4.83
N VAL A 30 -12.03 -0.14 -5.01
CA VAL A 30 -11.62 0.76 -6.10
C VAL A 30 -10.47 0.15 -6.90
N ASP A 31 -10.24 0.63 -8.12
CA ASP A 31 -9.11 0.25 -8.97
C ASP A 31 -9.02 -1.27 -9.26
N PHE A 32 -10.00 -1.77 -10.03
CA PHE A 32 -9.91 -3.11 -10.62
C PHE A 32 -8.65 -3.19 -11.49
N GLY A 33 -7.73 -4.07 -11.11
CA GLY A 33 -6.37 -4.15 -11.60
C GLY A 33 -6.27 -4.62 -13.05
N ILE A 34 -6.51 -3.71 -14.00
CA ILE A 34 -6.19 -3.92 -15.42
C ILE A 34 -4.67 -4.10 -15.59
N ALA A 35 -3.87 -3.38 -14.79
CA ALA A 35 -2.40 -3.47 -14.78
C ALA A 35 -1.87 -4.82 -14.26
N ALA A 36 -2.50 -5.41 -13.24
CA ALA A 36 -2.07 -6.70 -12.67
C ALA A 36 -2.20 -7.86 -13.68
N TYR A 37 -3.06 -7.75 -14.69
CA TYR A 37 -3.15 -8.73 -15.78
C TYR A 37 -1.97 -8.62 -16.75
N ALA A 38 -1.46 -7.41 -17.01
CA ALA A 38 -0.28 -7.20 -17.83
C ALA A 38 1.00 -7.60 -17.07
N GLU A 39 1.09 -7.27 -15.79
CA GLU A 39 2.23 -7.62 -14.94
C GLU A 39 2.31 -9.14 -14.65
N ALA A 40 1.17 -9.84 -14.46
CA ALA A 40 1.07 -11.31 -14.35
C ALA A 40 1.83 -12.05 -15.47
N ALA A 41 1.76 -11.55 -16.70
CA ALA A 41 2.45 -12.10 -17.86
C ALA A 41 3.97 -11.82 -17.85
N ASP A 42 4.41 -10.78 -17.13
CA ASP A 42 5.81 -10.39 -17.01
C ASP A 42 6.49 -10.93 -15.74
N TYR A 43 5.77 -11.41 -14.71
CA TYR A 43 6.41 -12.03 -13.54
C TYR A 43 7.19 -13.30 -13.91
N THR A 44 6.77 -14.03 -14.95
CA THR A 44 7.51 -15.17 -15.52
C THR A 44 8.81 -14.76 -16.22
N ARG A 45 9.00 -13.46 -16.53
CA ARG A 45 10.22 -12.89 -17.15
C ARG A 45 11.21 -12.28 -16.15
N ILE A 46 10.97 -12.39 -14.84
CA ILE A 46 11.81 -11.82 -13.78
C ILE A 46 13.06 -12.69 -13.52
N THR A 47 13.92 -12.85 -14.51
CA THR A 47 15.26 -13.45 -14.31
C THR A 47 16.43 -12.67 -14.92
N ALA A 48 16.23 -11.44 -15.42
CA ALA A 48 17.33 -10.68 -16.04
C ALA A 48 17.62 -9.26 -15.49
N SER A 49 16.66 -8.55 -14.87
CA SER A 49 16.85 -7.14 -14.46
C SER A 49 16.58 -6.82 -12.99
N GLY A 50 16.16 -7.80 -12.17
CA GLY A 50 16.02 -7.66 -10.71
C GLY A 50 14.90 -6.74 -10.21
N ALA A 51 14.19 -6.04 -11.09
CA ALA A 51 13.07 -5.17 -10.74
C ALA A 51 11.74 -5.93 -10.92
N VAL A 52 11.18 -6.41 -9.82
CA VAL A 52 9.78 -6.86 -9.79
C VAL A 52 8.89 -5.63 -9.77
N ILE A 53 8.06 -5.47 -10.80
CA ILE A 53 7.03 -4.43 -10.87
C ILE A 53 5.86 -4.91 -9.98
N GLY A 54 5.36 -4.05 -9.09
CA GLY A 54 4.19 -4.33 -8.22
C GLY A 54 4.50 -4.63 -6.74
N THR A 55 3.45 -4.77 -5.93
CA THR A 55 3.53 -5.11 -4.49
C THR A 55 3.24 -6.61 -4.31
N PRO A 56 4.27 -7.47 -4.16
CA PRO A 56 4.10 -8.93 -4.12
C PRO A 56 3.31 -9.42 -2.88
N ALA A 57 3.13 -8.56 -1.88
CA ALA A 57 2.65 -8.93 -0.54
C ALA A 57 1.19 -9.42 -0.49
N TYR A 58 0.42 -9.22 -1.56
CA TYR A 58 -0.98 -9.65 -1.68
C TYR A 58 -1.21 -10.58 -2.87
N LEU A 59 -0.13 -10.95 -3.59
CA LEU A 59 -0.22 -11.68 -4.84
C LEU A 59 -0.62 -13.14 -4.60
N ALA A 60 -1.60 -13.64 -5.34
CA ALA A 60 -1.96 -15.06 -5.26
C ALA A 60 -0.86 -15.97 -5.87
N PRO A 61 -0.69 -17.21 -5.37
CA PRO A 61 0.30 -18.15 -5.88
C PRO A 61 0.20 -18.37 -7.39
N GLU A 62 -1.02 -18.57 -7.89
CA GLU A 62 -1.30 -18.75 -9.32
C GLU A 62 -0.96 -17.50 -10.14
N GLN A 63 -1.14 -16.29 -9.58
CA GLN A 63 -0.72 -15.05 -10.25
C GLN A 63 0.81 -14.96 -10.33
N ALA A 64 1.53 -15.31 -9.27
CA ALA A 64 2.99 -15.35 -9.25
C ALA A 64 3.57 -16.37 -10.25
N GLN A 65 2.83 -17.43 -10.55
CA GLN A 65 3.20 -18.46 -11.54
C GLN A 65 2.75 -18.13 -12.97
N GLY A 66 2.04 -17.01 -13.19
CA GLY A 66 1.45 -16.67 -14.49
C GLY A 66 0.34 -17.65 -14.92
N GLN A 67 -0.28 -18.37 -13.98
CA GLN A 67 -1.38 -19.29 -14.23
C GLN A 67 -2.71 -18.53 -14.38
N PRO A 68 -3.77 -19.17 -14.93
CA PRO A 68 -5.08 -18.56 -15.03
C PRO A 68 -5.62 -18.07 -13.67
N VAL A 69 -6.01 -16.81 -13.63
CA VAL A 69 -6.52 -16.11 -12.44
C VAL A 69 -8.04 -16.11 -12.45
N ASN A 70 -8.65 -16.43 -11.31
CA ASN A 70 -10.10 -16.43 -11.15
C ASN A 70 -10.53 -15.73 -9.84
N HIS A 71 -11.80 -15.83 -9.47
CA HIS A 71 -12.34 -15.20 -8.27
C HIS A 71 -11.66 -15.67 -6.98
N ARG A 72 -11.16 -16.92 -6.94
CA ARG A 72 -10.42 -17.47 -5.78
C ARG A 72 -9.05 -16.81 -5.62
N SER A 73 -8.48 -16.22 -6.66
CA SER A 73 -7.26 -15.41 -6.56
C SER A 73 -7.52 -14.14 -5.76
N ASP A 74 -8.65 -13.47 -6.00
CA ASP A 74 -9.05 -12.31 -5.19
C ASP A 74 -9.31 -12.70 -3.73
N LEU A 75 -9.83 -13.91 -3.48
CA LEU A 75 -10.02 -14.42 -2.12
C LEU A 75 -8.68 -14.62 -1.39
N TYR A 76 -7.63 -15.04 -2.09
CA TYR A 76 -6.30 -15.13 -1.50
C TYR A 76 -5.78 -13.74 -1.11
N SER A 77 -5.87 -12.76 -2.02
CA SER A 77 -5.48 -11.38 -1.74
C SER A 77 -6.31 -10.75 -0.60
N LEU A 78 -7.58 -11.13 -0.48
CA LEU A 78 -8.44 -10.77 0.66
C LEU A 78 -7.93 -11.40 1.95
N GLY A 79 -7.48 -12.65 1.91
CA GLY A 79 -6.80 -13.30 3.02
C GLY A 79 -5.56 -12.53 3.47
N CYS A 80 -4.71 -12.08 2.54
CA CYS A 80 -3.53 -11.27 2.86
C CYS A 80 -3.93 -9.93 3.51
N THR A 81 -4.93 -9.26 2.95
CA THR A 81 -5.47 -8.00 3.47
C THR A 81 -6.04 -8.17 4.87
N LEU A 82 -6.85 -9.21 5.10
CA LEU A 82 -7.45 -9.50 6.39
C LEU A 82 -6.37 -9.84 7.43
N TYR A 83 -5.38 -10.63 7.04
CA TYR A 83 -4.23 -10.95 7.90
C TYR A 83 -3.52 -9.68 8.37
N GLU A 84 -3.28 -8.72 7.47
CA GLU A 84 -2.63 -7.45 7.81
C GLU A 84 -3.51 -6.57 8.68
N LEU A 85 -4.80 -6.45 8.39
CA LEU A 85 -5.73 -5.69 9.23
C LEU A 85 -5.81 -6.26 10.66
N LEU A 86 -5.73 -7.59 10.78
CA LEU A 86 -5.76 -8.26 12.08
C LEU A 86 -4.41 -8.20 12.79
N THR A 87 -3.27 -8.30 12.12
CA THR A 87 -1.97 -8.47 12.80
C THR A 87 -1.07 -7.24 12.73
N GLY A 88 -1.40 -6.26 11.89
CA GLY A 88 -0.59 -5.11 11.55
C GLY A 88 0.57 -5.41 10.59
N GLN A 89 0.68 -6.64 10.07
CA GLN A 89 1.74 -7.08 9.17
C GLN A 89 1.20 -8.01 8.09
N THR A 90 1.81 -8.05 6.91
CA THR A 90 1.45 -9.01 5.86
C THR A 90 1.84 -10.45 6.25
N PRO A 91 1.23 -11.50 5.65
CA PRO A 91 1.55 -12.89 5.97
C PRO A 91 3.03 -13.24 5.76
N PHE A 92 3.64 -12.63 4.75
CA PHE A 92 5.05 -12.79 4.40
C PHE A 92 5.73 -11.43 4.28
N SER A 93 7.00 -11.38 4.65
CA SER A 93 7.82 -10.17 4.62
C SER A 93 9.26 -10.51 4.22
N GLY A 94 9.97 -9.52 3.68
CA GLY A 94 11.34 -9.67 3.21
C GLY A 94 11.57 -8.97 1.88
N THR A 95 12.60 -9.39 1.15
CA THR A 95 12.83 -8.92 -0.22
C THR A 95 11.69 -9.36 -1.12
N THR A 96 11.46 -8.62 -2.21
CA THR A 96 10.37 -8.95 -3.14
C THR A 96 10.42 -10.40 -3.64
N PHE A 97 11.62 -10.88 -4.00
CA PHE A 97 11.80 -12.26 -4.45
C PHE A 97 11.47 -13.29 -3.35
N LYS A 98 11.88 -13.03 -2.10
CA LYS A 98 11.53 -13.89 -0.97
C LYS A 98 10.03 -13.94 -0.75
N VAL A 99 9.36 -12.77 -0.75
CA VAL A 99 7.91 -12.70 -0.56
C VAL A 99 7.20 -13.50 -1.65
N LEU A 100 7.56 -13.32 -2.93
CA LEU A 100 7.01 -14.13 -4.02
C LEU A 100 7.19 -15.64 -3.76
N LEU A 101 8.39 -16.08 -3.38
CA LEU A 101 8.66 -17.48 -3.11
C LEU A 101 7.84 -18.02 -1.91
N ASP A 102 7.65 -17.20 -0.88
CA ASP A 102 6.83 -17.56 0.28
C ASP A 102 5.34 -17.67 -0.09
N HIS A 103 4.85 -16.78 -0.95
CA HIS A 103 3.50 -16.88 -1.50
C HIS A 103 3.30 -18.20 -2.22
N LEU A 104 4.32 -18.73 -2.91
CA LEU A 104 4.25 -20.03 -3.59
C LEU A 104 4.32 -21.24 -2.65
N ASN A 105 5.24 -21.21 -1.66
CA ASN A 105 5.68 -22.46 -1.00
C ASN A 105 5.54 -22.45 0.53
N THR A 106 5.49 -21.28 1.16
CA THR A 106 5.57 -21.17 2.62
C THR A 106 4.17 -21.13 3.22
N PRO A 107 3.81 -22.05 4.15
CA PRO A 107 2.57 -21.93 4.91
C PRO A 107 2.57 -20.64 5.74
N PRO A 108 1.48 -19.85 5.73
CA PRO A 108 1.39 -18.65 6.54
C PRO A 108 1.34 -19.00 8.03
N VAL A 109 1.98 -18.18 8.85
CA VAL A 109 1.90 -18.28 10.32
C VAL A 109 0.48 -17.91 10.76
N PRO A 110 -0.23 -18.71 11.57
CA PRO A 110 -1.56 -18.38 12.08
C PRO A 110 -1.62 -16.99 12.76
N PRO A 111 -2.67 -16.18 12.54
CA PRO A 111 -2.85 -14.91 13.25
C PRO A 111 -2.73 -15.02 14.79
N SER A 112 -3.22 -16.12 15.36
CA SER A 112 -3.18 -16.36 16.81
C SER A 112 -1.78 -16.48 17.41
N GLU A 113 -0.79 -16.92 16.63
CA GLU A 113 0.61 -16.97 17.08
C GLU A 113 1.19 -15.56 17.31
N ARG A 114 0.61 -14.55 16.66
CA ARG A 114 0.98 -13.13 16.86
C ARG A 114 0.12 -12.47 17.92
N ARG A 115 -1.18 -12.79 17.94
CA ARG A 115 -2.16 -12.24 18.88
C ARG A 115 -3.12 -13.35 19.33
N PRO A 116 -2.93 -13.93 20.53
CA PRO A 116 -3.72 -15.09 20.98
C PRO A 116 -5.24 -14.88 21.01
N ASP A 117 -5.72 -13.63 21.13
CA ASP A 117 -7.14 -13.27 21.02
C ASP A 117 -7.74 -13.50 19.62
N LEU A 118 -6.89 -13.79 18.63
CA LEU A 118 -7.29 -14.06 17.25
C LEU A 118 -7.49 -15.54 16.91
N GLU A 119 -7.38 -16.46 17.87
CA GLU A 119 -7.60 -17.90 17.63
C GLU A 119 -8.87 -18.22 16.80
N PRO A 120 -10.03 -17.58 17.03
CA PRO A 120 -11.21 -17.82 16.20
C PRO A 120 -11.02 -17.48 14.71
N TRP A 121 -10.10 -16.58 14.37
CA TRP A 121 -9.87 -16.10 13.00
C TRP A 121 -8.97 -17.02 12.19
N ASP A 122 -8.17 -17.87 12.83
CA ASP A 122 -7.14 -18.68 12.17
C ASP A 122 -7.74 -19.54 11.05
N GLY A 123 -8.83 -20.26 11.31
CA GLY A 123 -9.44 -21.14 10.32
C GLY A 123 -9.86 -20.40 9.05
N LEU A 124 -10.52 -19.25 9.19
CA LEU A 124 -10.97 -18.46 8.03
C LEU A 124 -9.77 -17.89 7.26
N VAL A 125 -8.82 -17.28 7.97
CA VAL A 125 -7.66 -16.61 7.37
C VAL A 125 -6.75 -17.62 6.67
N LEU A 126 -6.46 -18.76 7.31
CA LEU A 126 -5.61 -19.82 6.73
C LEU A 126 -6.27 -20.47 5.51
N ASN A 127 -7.59 -20.67 5.52
CA ASN A 127 -8.31 -21.18 4.34
C ASN A 127 -8.26 -20.20 3.17
N LEU A 128 -8.38 -18.90 3.41
CA LEU A 128 -8.20 -17.88 2.36
C LEU A 128 -6.77 -17.90 1.79
N LEU A 129 -5.77 -18.10 2.65
CA LEU A 129 -4.35 -18.15 2.30
C LEU A 129 -3.86 -19.53 1.82
N ALA A 130 -4.76 -20.47 1.56
CA ALA A 130 -4.40 -21.78 1.03
C ALA A 130 -3.75 -21.64 -0.34
N LYS A 131 -2.67 -22.41 -0.57
CA LYS A 131 -1.88 -22.33 -1.81
C LYS A 131 -2.67 -22.84 -3.01
N ASP A 132 -3.32 -23.98 -2.84
CA ASP A 132 -4.29 -24.51 -3.80
C ASP A 132 -5.59 -23.67 -3.77
N PRO A 133 -5.99 -23.03 -4.88
CA PRO A 133 -7.24 -22.30 -4.98
C PRO A 133 -8.48 -23.10 -4.57
N GLU A 134 -8.51 -24.41 -4.83
CA GLU A 134 -9.70 -25.23 -4.54
C GLU A 134 -9.89 -25.50 -3.05
N THR A 135 -8.83 -25.37 -2.24
CA THR A 135 -8.92 -25.43 -0.78
C THR A 135 -9.55 -24.16 -0.19
N ARG A 136 -9.56 -23.04 -0.93
CA ARG A 136 -10.11 -21.77 -0.46
C ARG A 136 -11.65 -21.82 -0.40
N PRO A 137 -12.30 -20.91 0.35
CA PRO A 137 -13.76 -20.78 0.34
C PRO A 137 -14.29 -20.64 -1.10
N THR A 138 -15.44 -21.26 -1.38
CA THR A 138 -15.97 -21.39 -2.74
C THR A 138 -16.21 -20.03 -3.42
N ASN A 139 -16.65 -19.03 -2.65
CA ASN A 139 -16.96 -17.69 -3.14
C ASN A 139 -16.93 -16.64 -2.03
N ALA A 140 -17.01 -15.36 -2.40
CA ALA A 140 -17.01 -14.24 -1.46
C ALA A 140 -18.19 -14.27 -0.47
N ALA A 141 -19.34 -14.85 -0.85
CA ALA A 141 -20.48 -14.98 0.06
C ALA A 141 -20.20 -15.94 1.22
N SER A 142 -19.55 -17.07 0.97
CA SER A 142 -19.11 -18.00 2.03
C SER A 142 -18.11 -17.37 3.00
N VAL A 143 -17.27 -16.45 2.51
CA VAL A 143 -16.36 -15.67 3.36
C VAL A 143 -17.15 -14.71 4.25
N GLY A 144 -18.14 -14.01 3.69
CA GLY A 144 -19.03 -13.12 4.45
C GLY A 144 -19.74 -13.84 5.60
N GLN A 145 -20.30 -15.03 5.34
CA GLN A 145 -20.92 -15.86 6.37
C GLN A 145 -19.92 -16.28 7.47
N GLY A 146 -18.69 -16.62 7.08
CA GLY A 146 -17.63 -16.92 8.05
C GLY A 146 -17.28 -15.73 8.93
N LEU A 147 -17.18 -14.53 8.36
CA LEU A 147 -16.94 -13.29 9.10
C LEU A 147 -18.08 -12.97 10.07
N GLU A 148 -19.33 -13.08 9.63
CA GLU A 148 -20.50 -12.87 10.48
C GLU A 148 -20.51 -13.82 11.68
N ALA A 149 -20.23 -15.11 11.44
CA ALA A 149 -20.13 -16.10 12.50
C ALA A 149 -19.08 -15.73 13.56
N LEU A 150 -17.93 -15.18 13.15
CA LEU A 150 -16.88 -14.74 14.06
C LEU A 150 -17.27 -13.50 14.86
N THR A 151 -18.05 -12.58 14.28
CA THR A 151 -18.56 -11.40 15.00
C THR A 151 -19.64 -11.72 16.03
N LEU A 152 -20.32 -12.87 15.89
CA LEU A 152 -21.34 -13.34 16.82
C LEU A 152 -20.74 -14.09 18.03
N VAL A 153 -19.47 -14.49 17.98
CA VAL A 153 -18.78 -15.06 19.14
C VAL A 153 -18.44 -13.93 20.11
N PRO A 154 -19.02 -13.89 21.34
CA PRO A 154 -18.64 -12.87 22.31
C PRO A 154 -17.16 -13.02 22.64
N SER A 155 -16.36 -12.03 22.25
CA SER A 155 -14.94 -11.96 22.58
C SER A 155 -14.78 -12.10 24.10
N ARG A 156 -14.07 -13.14 24.53
CA ARG A 156 -13.72 -13.37 25.95
C ARG A 156 -12.53 -12.52 26.41
N ALA A 157 -12.05 -11.62 25.56
CA ALA A 157 -11.06 -10.63 25.96
C ALA A 157 -11.70 -9.62 26.93
N PRO A 158 -10.99 -9.16 27.97
CA PRO A 158 -11.42 -7.97 28.69
C PRO A 158 -11.59 -6.87 27.65
N ARG A 159 -12.77 -6.23 27.65
CA ARG A 159 -13.04 -5.06 26.81
C ARG A 159 -11.86 -4.10 27.03
N SER A 160 -10.98 -4.00 26.04
CA SER A 160 -10.08 -2.88 25.95
C SER A 160 -11.01 -1.68 25.91
N THR A 161 -11.02 -0.91 27.00
CA THR A 161 -11.60 0.42 27.00
C THR A 161 -11.10 1.09 25.74
N ALA A 162 -12.03 1.39 24.82
CA ALA A 162 -11.74 2.16 23.64
C ALA A 162 -10.81 3.30 24.07
N ARG A 163 -9.57 3.27 23.59
CA ARG A 163 -8.70 4.42 23.73
C ARG A 163 -9.40 5.48 22.92
N GLU A 164 -10.06 6.42 23.61
CA GLU A 164 -10.61 7.61 23.00
C GLU A 164 -9.52 8.16 22.09
N VAL A 165 -9.80 8.17 20.78
CA VAL A 165 -9.01 8.96 19.85
C VAL A 165 -9.22 10.39 20.32
N PRO A 166 -8.19 11.14 20.75
CA PRO A 166 -8.38 12.51 21.14
C PRO A 166 -8.89 13.26 19.92
N THR A 167 -10.15 13.69 19.95
CA THR A 167 -10.64 14.70 19.03
C THR A 167 -9.83 15.96 19.28
N LEU A 168 -8.81 16.20 18.46
CA LEU A 168 -8.08 17.46 18.47
C LEU A 168 -8.99 18.52 17.83
N VAL A 169 -9.95 19.03 18.61
CA VAL A 169 -10.62 20.29 18.31
C VAL A 169 -9.66 21.39 18.73
N ALA A 170 -8.92 21.94 17.79
CA ALA A 170 -8.26 23.23 18.01
C ALA A 170 -9.29 24.35 17.78
N PRO A 171 -9.35 25.38 18.65
CA PRO A 171 -10.25 26.51 18.47
C PRO A 171 -9.85 27.32 17.24
N PHE A 172 -10.85 27.75 16.48
CA PHE A 172 -10.73 28.80 15.48
C PHE A 172 -10.40 30.11 16.20
N ASN A 173 -9.14 30.54 16.12
CA ASN A 173 -8.75 31.91 16.44
C ASN A 173 -8.63 32.74 15.16
N GLU A 174 -9.02 33.99 15.32
CA GLU A 174 -9.28 35.01 14.30
C GLU A 174 -8.18 35.16 13.25
N VAL A 175 -8.65 35.35 12.02
CA VAL A 175 -7.89 35.84 10.87
C VAL A 175 -7.37 37.26 11.16
N GLU A 176 -6.08 37.38 11.46
CA GLU A 176 -5.37 38.66 11.33
C GLU A 176 -4.92 38.85 9.87
N GLU A 177 -5.45 39.90 9.24
CA GLU A 177 -5.01 40.39 7.94
C GLU A 177 -3.51 40.73 7.97
N VAL A 178 -2.72 40.05 7.13
CA VAL A 178 -1.39 40.55 6.75
C VAL A 178 -1.41 40.94 5.27
N ARG A 179 -1.25 42.25 5.06
CA ARG A 179 -1.14 42.93 3.77
C ARG A 179 0.13 42.53 3.00
N PRO A 180 0.16 42.72 1.67
CA PRO A 180 1.16 42.13 0.80
C PRO A 180 2.39 43.02 0.68
N GLU A 181 3.60 42.43 0.74
CA GLU A 181 4.90 43.01 0.36
C GLU A 181 5.94 41.89 0.65
N THR A 182 6.95 41.52 -0.14
CA THR A 182 7.53 41.98 -1.41
C THR A 182 8.34 40.79 -1.97
N LYS A 183 8.55 40.76 -3.29
CA LYS A 183 9.41 39.78 -3.97
C LYS A 183 10.86 39.79 -3.44
N GLU A 184 11.51 38.64 -3.65
CA GLU A 184 12.97 38.36 -3.66
C GLU A 184 13.62 37.86 -2.36
N ALA A 185 13.77 36.54 -2.27
CA ALA A 185 15.03 35.81 -2.43
C ALA A 185 14.83 34.41 -1.83
N THR A 186 14.77 33.38 -2.67
CA THR A 186 14.58 31.97 -2.28
C THR A 186 15.83 31.49 -1.54
N SER A 187 15.96 31.84 -0.26
CA SER A 187 17.03 31.30 0.58
C SER A 187 16.73 29.82 0.85
N ILE A 188 17.56 28.95 0.29
CA ILE A 188 17.47 27.50 0.51
C ILE A 188 17.67 27.25 2.02
N PRO A 189 16.75 26.55 2.71
CA PRO A 189 16.89 26.33 4.14
C PRO A 189 18.16 25.53 4.46
N ALA A 190 18.86 25.88 5.54
CA ALA A 190 20.10 25.23 5.94
C ALA A 190 19.94 23.70 6.04
N GLY A 191 20.85 22.96 5.39
CA GLY A 191 20.80 21.49 5.31
C GLY A 191 20.10 20.91 4.08
N HIS A 192 19.52 21.75 3.20
CA HIS A 192 18.98 21.31 1.91
C HIS A 192 20.04 21.43 0.82
N GLN A 193 20.12 20.41 -0.03
CA GLN A 193 20.83 20.42 -1.29
C GLN A 193 19.89 20.87 -2.40
N THR A 194 20.46 21.29 -3.53
CA THR A 194 19.69 21.59 -4.74
C THR A 194 19.97 20.57 -5.82
N GLY A 195 19.00 20.41 -6.71
CA GLY A 195 19.09 19.54 -7.85
C GLY A 195 17.96 19.76 -8.83
N VAL A 196 17.94 18.95 -9.87
CA VAL A 196 16.92 18.96 -10.92
C VAL A 196 16.13 17.66 -10.91
N VAL A 197 14.85 17.75 -11.21
CA VAL A 197 14.00 16.57 -11.41
C VAL A 197 14.44 15.90 -12.71
N LYS A 198 15.07 14.74 -12.60
CA LYS A 198 15.50 13.94 -13.76
C LYS A 198 14.31 13.32 -14.46
N TRP A 199 13.33 12.88 -13.68
CA TRP A 199 12.13 12.22 -14.15
C TRP A 199 11.10 12.18 -13.03
N TRP A 200 9.84 12.42 -13.36
CA TRP A 200 8.72 12.38 -12.41
C TRP A 200 7.53 11.66 -13.03
N ASN A 201 6.89 10.80 -12.25
CA ASN A 201 5.64 10.17 -12.63
C ASN A 201 4.48 10.81 -11.84
N PRO A 202 3.64 11.66 -12.46
CA PRO A 202 2.55 12.34 -11.77
C PRO A 202 1.43 11.39 -11.33
N GLU A 203 1.23 10.26 -12.03
CA GLU A 203 0.21 9.26 -11.69
C GLU A 203 0.63 8.40 -10.49
N LYS A 204 1.92 8.09 -10.37
CA LYS A 204 2.47 7.28 -9.28
C LYS A 204 3.02 8.11 -8.11
N GLY A 205 3.15 9.43 -8.27
CA GLY A 205 3.59 10.36 -7.24
C GLY A 205 5.04 10.18 -6.79
N PHE A 206 5.95 9.72 -7.65
CA PHE A 206 7.37 9.60 -7.33
C PHE A 206 8.27 9.88 -8.53
N GLY A 207 9.53 10.14 -8.26
CA GLY A 207 10.54 10.40 -9.28
C GLY A 207 11.96 10.33 -8.75
N PHE A 208 12.89 10.84 -9.56
CA PHE A 208 14.30 10.93 -9.21
C PHE A 208 14.82 12.34 -9.44
N LEU A 209 15.66 12.78 -8.52
CA LEU A 209 16.36 14.05 -8.55
C LEU A 209 17.84 13.81 -8.82
N VAL A 210 18.46 14.65 -9.64
CA VAL A 210 19.91 14.69 -9.81
C VAL A 210 20.43 15.84 -8.96
N PRO A 211 21.23 15.57 -7.91
CA PRO A 211 21.77 16.62 -7.08
C PRO A 211 22.88 17.38 -7.82
N ASP A 212 22.94 18.70 -7.62
CA ASP A 212 23.92 19.57 -8.29
C ASP A 212 25.38 19.25 -7.89
N ASN A 213 25.58 18.53 -6.79
CA ASN A 213 26.90 18.10 -6.32
C ASN A 213 27.46 16.87 -7.06
N GLY A 214 26.74 16.34 -8.07
CA GLY A 214 27.17 15.18 -8.85
C GLY A 214 27.06 13.84 -8.12
N GLY A 215 26.31 13.80 -7.02
CA GLY A 215 25.98 12.58 -6.29
C GLY A 215 25.03 11.65 -7.06
N PRO A 216 24.74 10.46 -6.50
CA PRO A 216 23.82 9.50 -7.11
C PRO A 216 22.39 10.08 -7.21
N ASP A 217 21.61 9.54 -8.15
CA ASP A 217 20.19 9.88 -8.30
C ASP A 217 19.45 9.68 -6.97
N ILE A 218 18.72 10.71 -6.54
CA ILE A 218 18.04 10.75 -5.26
C ILE A 218 16.55 10.45 -5.48
N PHE A 219 16.04 9.43 -4.82
CA PHE A 219 14.63 9.07 -4.92
C PHE A 219 13.74 10.09 -4.21
N VAL A 220 12.66 10.55 -4.85
CA VAL A 220 11.67 11.48 -4.26
C VAL A 220 10.25 10.94 -4.38
N HIS A 221 9.44 11.14 -3.34
CA HIS A 221 8.02 10.79 -3.30
C HIS A 221 7.16 12.03 -2.99
N TYR A 222 5.93 12.08 -3.51
CA TYR A 222 5.05 13.25 -3.43
C TYR A 222 4.74 13.68 -2.00
N SER A 223 4.72 12.72 -1.07
CA SER A 223 4.50 12.97 0.36
C SER A 223 5.55 13.92 0.96
N MET A 224 6.74 14.00 0.34
CA MET A 224 7.85 14.83 0.81
C MET A 224 7.87 16.22 0.18
N ILE A 225 6.99 16.51 -0.79
CA ILE A 225 6.92 17.82 -1.44
C ILE A 225 6.16 18.79 -0.53
N GLN A 226 6.82 19.87 -0.14
CA GLN A 226 6.25 20.98 0.63
C GLN A 226 5.67 22.01 -0.32
N MET A 227 4.41 21.81 -0.71
CA MET A 227 3.64 22.73 -1.54
C MET A 227 2.15 22.66 -1.19
N ASP A 228 1.45 23.79 -1.23
CA ASP A 228 0.00 23.86 -1.06
C ASP A 228 -0.70 23.40 -2.35
N GLY A 229 -1.50 22.34 -2.29
CA GLY A 229 -2.24 21.78 -3.43
C GLY A 229 -1.70 20.43 -3.96
N PHE A 230 -1.91 20.14 -5.25
CA PHE A 230 -1.47 18.90 -5.89
C PHE A 230 0.07 18.81 -5.90
N ARG A 231 0.62 17.87 -5.12
CA ARG A 231 2.06 17.67 -4.92
C ARG A 231 2.69 16.95 -6.12
N THR A 232 2.91 17.68 -7.20
CA THR A 232 3.57 17.17 -8.41
C THR A 232 4.87 17.92 -8.69
N LEU A 233 5.79 17.28 -9.40
CA LEU A 233 6.99 17.90 -9.95
C LEU A 233 6.96 17.79 -11.48
N GLU A 234 7.71 18.64 -12.16
CA GLU A 234 7.92 18.57 -13.61
C GLU A 234 9.34 18.13 -13.93
N GLU A 235 9.52 17.37 -15.01
CA GLU A 235 10.86 17.00 -15.47
C GLU A 235 11.66 18.26 -15.84
N GLY A 236 12.89 18.36 -15.34
CA GLY A 236 13.74 19.55 -15.47
C GLY A 236 13.49 20.63 -14.41
N GLN A 237 12.46 20.50 -13.56
CA GLN A 237 12.18 21.47 -12.50
C GLN A 237 13.30 21.49 -11.46
N ARG A 238 13.69 22.69 -11.00
CA ARG A 238 14.67 22.83 -9.91
C ARG A 238 13.99 22.60 -8.57
N VAL A 239 14.68 21.92 -7.66
CA VAL A 239 14.17 21.63 -6.33
C VAL A 239 15.29 21.77 -5.29
N ALA A 240 14.92 22.16 -4.08
CA ALA A 240 15.74 22.03 -2.88
C ALA A 240 15.22 20.85 -2.04
N PHE A 241 16.10 20.03 -1.48
CA PHE A 241 15.72 18.85 -0.71
C PHE A 241 16.78 18.46 0.32
N ALA A 242 16.38 17.85 1.43
CA ALA A 242 17.28 17.21 2.37
C ALA A 242 17.57 15.76 1.94
N ILE A 243 18.80 15.28 2.10
CA ILE A 243 19.13 13.87 1.86
C ILE A 243 18.77 13.06 3.10
N THR A 244 18.08 11.95 2.89
CA THR A 244 17.81 10.91 3.88
C THR A 244 18.28 9.56 3.38
N GLN A 245 18.63 8.65 4.28
CA GLN A 245 19.03 7.30 3.91
C GLN A 245 17.79 6.39 3.94
N LEU A 246 17.34 5.94 2.77
CA LEU A 246 16.26 4.96 2.67
C LEU A 246 16.85 3.54 2.60
N PRO A 247 16.06 2.50 2.95
CA PRO A 247 16.47 1.10 2.80
C PRO A 247 16.88 0.70 1.37
N LYS A 248 16.46 1.50 0.37
CA LYS A 248 16.72 1.29 -1.06
C LYS A 248 17.78 2.24 -1.66
N GLY A 249 18.47 3.05 -0.83
CA GLY A 249 19.46 4.04 -1.27
C GLY A 249 19.15 5.47 -0.79
N PRO A 250 19.86 6.49 -1.31
CA PRO A 250 19.65 7.87 -0.90
C PRO A 250 18.29 8.40 -1.41
N GLY A 251 17.54 9.00 -0.50
CA GLY A 251 16.22 9.59 -0.75
C GLY A 251 16.16 11.07 -0.42
N ALA A 252 15.15 11.74 -0.95
CA ALA A 252 14.85 13.14 -0.72
C ALA A 252 13.74 13.27 0.33
N ASP A 253 13.98 14.13 1.30
CA ASP A 253 13.03 14.57 2.30
C ASP A 253 12.86 16.10 2.21
N ARG A 254 11.70 16.63 2.62
CA ARG A 254 11.39 18.07 2.62
C ARG A 254 11.76 18.76 1.29
N VAL A 255 11.16 18.27 0.20
CA VAL A 255 11.41 18.74 -1.16
C VAL A 255 10.62 20.01 -1.43
N ILE A 256 11.31 21.06 -1.85
CA ILE A 256 10.78 22.40 -2.12
C ILE A 256 11.02 22.70 -3.60
N PRO A 257 9.96 22.80 -4.42
CA PRO A 257 10.09 23.28 -5.79
C PRO A 257 10.66 24.71 -5.83
N LEU A 258 11.70 24.92 -6.64
CA LEU A 258 12.35 26.20 -6.84
C LEU A 258 12.01 26.70 -8.24
N GLY A 259 11.05 27.64 -8.33
CA GLY A 259 10.78 28.45 -9.53
C GLY A 259 10.50 27.66 -10.80
#